data_AF-A0AAD4UZ86-F1
#
_entry.id   AF-A0AAD4UZ86-F1
#
_cell.length_a   1.000
_cell.length_b   1.000
_cell.length_c   1.000
_cell.angle_alpha   90.00
_cell.angle_beta   90.00
_cell.angle_gamma   90.00
#
_symmetry.space_group_name_H-M   'P 1'
#
loop_
_entity.id
_entity.type
_entity.pdbx_description
1 polymer ?
#
loop_
_entity_poly.entity_id
_entity_poly.type
_entity_poly.pdbx_seq_one_letter_code
_entity_poly.pdbx_strand_id
1 'polypeptide(L)'
;MYEPDIQINEELMDMLTLDEKKAWVESSPTKVFDFDPKTEKVVVVDPEAYTYDDEVIKKAEAMGKPGLVDIIAKEDSFIFTVESTGAVKASQLLLNAIKVLNQKLDPVRLSEDTVEADDQFGELGAHMRGG
;
A
#
# COMPACT_ATOMS: atom_id res chain seq x y z
N MET A 1 -4.13 2.94 -0.10
CA MET A 1 -3.22 2.64 -1.23
C MET A 1 -1.88 2.26 -0.64
N TYR A 2 -1.10 1.45 -1.33
CA TYR A 2 0.28 1.21 -0.91
C TYR A 2 1.12 2.44 -1.19
N GLU A 3 2.19 2.62 -0.43
CA GLU A 3 3.20 3.62 -0.79
C GLU A 3 3.91 3.17 -2.07
N PRO A 4 3.99 4.01 -3.11
CA PRO A 4 4.70 3.67 -4.33
C PRO A 4 6.21 3.88 -4.17
N ASP A 5 6.99 2.89 -4.57
CA ASP A 5 8.42 3.00 -4.85
C ASP A 5 8.60 3.26 -6.34
N ILE A 6 9.05 4.48 -6.68
CA ILE A 6 9.17 4.95 -8.06
C ILE A 6 10.64 5.08 -8.41
N GLN A 7 11.08 4.34 -9.43
CA GLN A 7 12.45 4.35 -9.92
C GLN A 7 12.48 4.80 -11.39
N ILE A 8 13.21 5.86 -11.67
CA ILE A 8 13.42 6.35 -13.04
C ILE A 8 14.71 5.73 -13.57
N ASN A 9 14.66 5.17 -14.78
CA ASN A 9 15.85 4.76 -15.49
C ASN A 9 16.51 6.00 -16.13
N GLU A 10 17.50 6.56 -15.42
CA GLU A 10 18.22 7.76 -15.84
C GLU A 10 18.85 7.62 -17.23
N GLU A 11 19.39 6.45 -17.58
CA GLU A 11 20.01 6.21 -18.90
C GLU A 11 18.97 6.32 -20.04
N LEU A 12 17.78 5.74 -19.83
CA LEU A 12 16.69 5.86 -20.79
C LEU A 12 16.12 7.29 -20.83
N MET A 13 16.04 7.95 -19.67
CA MET A 13 15.53 9.31 -19.54
C MET A 13 16.44 10.32 -20.23
N ASP A 14 17.76 10.15 -20.16
CA ASP A 14 18.74 11.02 -20.81
C ASP A 14 18.77 10.89 -22.34
N MET A 15 18.25 9.79 -22.89
CA MET A 15 18.05 9.66 -24.33
C MET A 15 16.84 10.43 -24.87
N LEU A 16 15.96 10.94 -24.00
CA LEU A 16 14.80 11.71 -24.41
C LEU A 16 15.17 13.16 -24.70
N THR A 17 14.52 13.72 -25.72
CA THR A 17 14.54 15.17 -25.96
C THR A 17 13.81 15.91 -24.83
N LEU A 18 14.07 17.23 -24.71
CA LEU A 18 13.41 18.05 -23.70
C LEU A 18 11.88 18.03 -23.81
N ASP A 19 11.35 18.00 -25.03
CA ASP A 19 9.92 17.96 -25.28
C ASP A 19 9.33 16.59 -24.92
N GLU A 20 10.06 15.50 -25.15
CA GLU A 20 9.68 14.16 -24.72
C GLU A 20 9.69 14.01 -23.20
N LYS A 21 10.71 14.56 -22.51
CA LYS A 21 10.77 14.59 -21.03
C LYS A 21 9.54 15.30 -20.46
N LYS A 22 9.21 16.48 -20.98
CA LYS A 22 8.01 17.24 -20.57
C LYS A 22 6.72 16.49 -20.87
N ALA A 23 6.57 15.96 -22.09
CA ALA A 23 5.38 15.21 -22.48
C ALA A 23 5.19 13.93 -21.66
N TRP A 24 6.28 13.32 -21.16
CA TRP A 24 6.20 12.20 -20.23
C TRP A 24 5.77 12.65 -18.83
N VAL A 25 6.36 13.72 -18.28
CA VAL A 25 5.92 14.31 -17.00
C VAL A 25 4.44 14.70 -17.03
N GLU A 26 4.00 15.35 -18.11
CA GLU A 26 2.62 15.79 -18.32
C GLU A 26 1.62 14.65 -18.55
N SER A 27 2.10 13.42 -18.80
CA SER A 27 1.22 12.26 -18.93
C SER A 27 0.69 11.76 -17.59
N SER A 28 1.34 12.12 -16.48
CA SER A 28 0.83 11.81 -15.15
C SER A 28 -0.36 12.72 -14.83
N PRO A 29 -1.54 12.16 -14.48
CA PRO A 29 -2.72 12.98 -14.16
C PRO A 29 -2.58 13.73 -12.83
N THR A 30 -1.67 13.28 -11.97
CA THR A 30 -1.33 13.90 -10.69
C THR A 30 0.11 14.42 -10.72
N LYS A 31 0.46 15.32 -9.80
CA LYS A 31 1.80 15.94 -9.79
C LYS A 31 2.84 15.04 -9.10
N VAL A 32 3.10 13.86 -9.66
CA VAL A 32 4.08 12.90 -9.15
C VAL A 32 5.50 13.23 -9.62
N PHE A 33 5.61 13.69 -10.87
CA PHE A 33 6.87 14.02 -11.52
C PHE A 33 6.96 15.53 -11.80
N ASP A 34 8.17 16.05 -11.85
CA ASP A 34 8.45 17.41 -12.30
C ASP A 34 9.72 17.43 -13.17
N PHE A 35 9.85 18.46 -14.00
CA PHE A 35 11.02 18.67 -14.85
C PHE A 35 11.77 19.90 -14.36
N ASP A 36 13.04 19.74 -13.97
CA ASP A 36 13.88 20.86 -13.56
C ASP A 36 14.54 21.50 -14.80
N PRO A 37 14.15 22.74 -15.18
CA PRO A 37 14.68 23.40 -16.37
C PRO A 37 16.15 23.83 -16.23
N LYS A 38 16.72 23.84 -15.02
CA LYS A 38 18.13 24.20 -14.82
C LYS A 38 19.07 23.02 -15.05
N THR A 39 18.62 21.82 -14.67
CA THR A 39 19.41 20.59 -14.77
C THR A 39 18.96 19.70 -15.94
N GLU A 40 17.83 20.02 -16.57
CA GLU A 40 17.18 19.24 -17.62
C GLU A 40 16.84 17.80 -17.19
N LYS A 41 16.66 17.62 -15.88
CA LYS A 41 16.34 16.32 -15.27
C LYS A 41 14.87 16.23 -14.90
N VAL A 42 14.35 15.01 -14.98
CA VAL A 42 13.05 14.66 -14.43
C VAL A 42 13.25 14.14 -13.02
N VAL A 43 12.41 14.58 -12.09
CA VAL A 43 12.48 14.21 -10.68
C VAL A 43 11.12 13.74 -10.17
N VAL A 44 11.13 12.83 -9.21
CA VAL A 44 9.92 12.46 -8.45
C VAL A 44 9.73 13.50 -7.35
N VAL A 45 8.59 14.19 -7.35
CA VAL A 45 8.29 15.27 -6.38
C VAL A 45 7.30 14.84 -5.31
N ASP A 46 6.34 13.99 -5.65
CA ASP A 46 5.33 13.49 -4.72
C ASP A 46 4.94 12.05 -5.10
N PRO A 47 5.68 11.05 -4.60
CA PRO A 47 5.34 9.66 -4.86
C PRO A 47 3.92 9.31 -4.41
N GLU A 48 3.48 9.84 -3.26
CA GLU A 48 2.18 9.50 -2.65
C GLU A 48 0.98 9.93 -3.48
N ALA A 49 1.17 10.90 -4.39
CA ALA A 49 0.15 11.34 -5.34
C ALA A 49 -0.10 10.34 -6.48
N TYR A 50 0.71 9.28 -6.62
CA TYR A 50 0.54 8.32 -7.70
C TYR A 50 -0.69 7.42 -7.47
N THR A 51 -1.55 7.36 -8.48
CA THR A 51 -2.86 6.70 -8.41
C THR A 51 -2.91 5.29 -8.99
N TYR A 52 -1.76 4.72 -9.39
CA TYR A 52 -1.69 3.40 -10.04
C TYR A 52 -2.58 3.30 -11.29
N ASP A 53 -2.53 4.33 -12.15
CA ASP A 53 -3.27 4.42 -13.41
C ASP A 53 -2.48 3.92 -14.64
N ASP A 54 -1.22 3.57 -14.44
CA ASP A 54 -0.25 3.14 -15.46
C ASP A 54 0.00 4.16 -16.60
N GLU A 55 -0.45 5.41 -16.50
CA GLU A 55 -0.39 6.36 -17.63
C GLU A 55 1.05 6.69 -18.03
N VAL A 56 1.93 6.92 -17.04
CA VAL A 56 3.36 7.18 -17.29
C VAL A 56 4.10 5.95 -17.85
N ILE A 57 3.65 4.74 -17.51
CA ILE A 57 4.19 3.48 -18.02
C ILE A 57 3.79 3.32 -19.49
N LYS A 58 2.49 3.46 -19.79
CA LYS A 58 1.96 3.43 -21.15
C LYS A 58 2.57 4.51 -22.03
N LYS A 59 2.78 5.72 -21.49
CA LYS A 59 3.44 6.81 -22.21
C LYS A 59 4.86 6.45 -22.60
N ALA A 60 5.63 5.86 -21.69
CA ALA A 60 6.99 5.39 -21.97
C ALA A 60 7.01 4.29 -23.05
N GLU A 61 6.08 3.34 -22.99
CA GLU A 61 5.92 2.30 -24.02
C GLU A 61 5.57 2.89 -25.39
N ALA A 62 4.64 3.84 -25.45
CA ALA A 62 4.25 4.52 -26.69
C ALA A 62 5.39 5.34 -27.31
N MET A 63 6.32 5.80 -26.50
CA MET A 63 7.55 6.48 -26.93
C MET A 63 8.66 5.49 -27.35
N GLY A 64 8.42 4.18 -27.28
CA GLY A 64 9.41 3.16 -27.60
C GLY A 64 10.51 3.00 -26.53
N LYS A 65 10.23 3.42 -25.30
CA LYS A 65 11.14 3.36 -24.14
C LYS A 65 10.53 2.54 -22.99
N PRO A 66 10.18 1.25 -23.20
CA PRO A 66 9.70 0.41 -22.10
C PRO A 66 10.76 0.35 -20.99
N GLY A 67 10.31 0.36 -19.73
CA GLY A 67 11.19 0.38 -18.56
C GLY A 67 11.84 1.74 -18.26
N LEU A 68 11.37 2.84 -18.86
CA LEU A 68 11.77 4.20 -18.51
C LEU A 68 11.50 4.53 -17.02
N VAL A 69 10.42 3.97 -16.49
CA VAL A 69 10.04 4.05 -15.08
C VAL A 69 9.63 2.67 -14.61
N ASP A 70 10.00 2.33 -13.38
CA ASP A 70 9.50 1.18 -12.65
C ASP A 70 8.76 1.67 -11.39
N ILE A 71 7.59 1.09 -11.12
CA ILE A 71 6.72 1.51 -10.01
C ILE A 71 6.24 0.27 -9.28
N ILE A 72 6.67 0.12 -8.02
CA ILE A 72 6.37 -1.03 -7.18
C ILE A 72 5.57 -0.56 -5.97
N ALA A 73 4.54 -1.32 -5.60
CA ALA A 73 3.81 -1.09 -4.35
C ALA A 73 4.61 -1.64 -3.17
N LYS A 74 4.94 -0.79 -2.18
CA LYS A 74 5.50 -1.25 -0.91
C LYS A 74 4.40 -1.89 -0.07
N GLU A 75 4.33 -3.21 -0.09
CA GLU A 75 3.24 -3.97 0.54
C GLU A 75 3.19 -3.84 2.08
N ASP A 76 4.27 -3.38 2.70
CA ASP A 76 4.40 -3.12 4.13
C ASP A 76 4.10 -1.66 4.53
N SER A 77 3.82 -0.77 3.57
CA SER A 77 3.52 0.64 3.80
C SER A 77 2.16 1.05 3.21
N PHE A 78 1.33 1.68 4.05
CA PHE A 78 -0.05 2.00 3.70
C PHE A 78 -0.34 3.48 3.88
N ILE A 79 -0.88 4.09 2.82
CA ILE A 79 -1.41 5.45 2.82
C ILE A 79 -2.93 5.37 2.79
N PHE A 80 -3.59 5.92 3.80
CA PHE A 80 -5.04 6.01 3.86
C PHE A 80 -5.50 7.32 4.49
N THR A 81 -6.59 7.86 3.94
CA THR A 81 -7.22 9.10 4.43
C THR A 81 -8.43 8.74 5.27
N VAL A 82 -8.53 9.36 6.45
CA VAL A 82 -9.69 9.22 7.33
C VAL A 82 -10.47 10.52 7.34
N GLU A 83 -11.69 10.46 6.81
CA GLU A 83 -12.66 11.55 6.87
C GLU A 83 -13.74 11.23 7.91
N SER A 84 -14.15 12.22 8.69
CA SER A 84 -15.21 12.07 9.68
C SER A 84 -16.47 12.83 9.25
N THR A 85 -17.63 12.33 9.68
CA THR A 85 -18.92 13.03 9.56
C THR A 85 -19.04 14.26 10.47
N GLY A 86 -18.07 14.48 11.36
CA GLY A 86 -18.03 15.59 12.32
C GLY A 86 -18.49 15.23 13.74
N ALA A 87 -19.10 14.05 13.94
CA ALA A 87 -19.52 13.60 15.27
C ALA A 87 -18.34 13.22 16.19
N VAL A 88 -17.25 12.71 15.60
CA VAL A 88 -16.03 12.29 16.30
C VAL A 88 -14.82 12.78 15.50
N LYS A 89 -13.73 13.21 16.14
CA LYS A 89 -12.51 13.58 15.39
C LYS A 89 -11.95 12.38 14.62
N ALA A 90 -11.46 12.57 13.40
CA ALA A 90 -10.90 11.49 12.57
C ALA A 90 -9.78 10.71 13.28
N SER A 91 -8.90 11.40 14.01
CA SER A 91 -7.85 10.75 14.82
C SER A 91 -8.42 9.86 15.92
N GLN A 92 -9.52 10.27 16.57
CA GLN A 92 -10.18 9.47 17.59
C GLN A 92 -10.90 8.26 16.98
N LEU A 93 -11.45 8.40 15.77
CA LEU A 93 -12.06 7.30 15.02
C LEU A 93 -11.02 6.19 14.76
N LEU A 94 -9.82 6.56 14.29
CA LEU A 94 -8.72 5.62 14.07
C LEU A 94 -8.32 4.89 15.37
N LEU A 95 -8.12 5.64 16.46
CA LEU A 95 -7.75 5.03 17.75
C LEU A 95 -8.85 4.09 18.28
N ASN A 96 -10.12 4.43 18.07
CA ASN A 96 -11.24 3.57 18.45
C ASN A 96 -11.29 2.29 17.61
N ALA A 97 -11.02 2.38 16.30
CA ALA A 97 -10.96 1.22 15.43
C ALA A 97 -9.89 0.22 15.87
N ILE A 98 -8.69 0.70 16.25
CA ILE A 98 -7.61 -0.14 16.78
C ILE A 98 -8.03 -0.84 18.08
N LYS A 99 -8.74 -0.13 18.97
CA LYS A 99 -9.27 -0.74 20.21
C LYS A 99 -10.27 -1.86 19.92
N VAL A 100 -11.18 -1.64 18.97
CA VAL A 100 -12.15 -2.67 18.56
C VAL A 100 -11.44 -3.86 17.93
N LEU A 101 -10.40 -3.65 17.13
CA LEU A 101 -9.59 -4.74 16.59
C LEU A 101 -8.95 -5.56 17.70
N ASN A 102 -8.32 -4.93 18.68
CA ASN A 102 -7.74 -5.64 19.83
C ASN A 102 -8.79 -6.47 20.58
N GLN A 103 -9.96 -5.89 20.87
CA GLN A 103 -11.06 -6.61 21.53
C GLN A 103 -11.55 -7.82 20.74
N LYS A 104 -11.56 -7.74 19.41
CA LYS A 104 -11.93 -8.87 18.54
C LYS A 104 -10.87 -9.97 18.51
N LEU A 105 -9.61 -9.64 18.81
CA LEU A 105 -8.51 -10.61 18.89
C LEU A 105 -8.44 -11.30 20.26
N ASP A 106 -9.01 -10.72 21.32
CA ASP A 106 -8.99 -11.31 22.67
C ASP A 106 -9.54 -12.75 22.73
N PRO A 107 -10.67 -13.11 22.09
CA PRO A 107 -11.17 -14.49 22.10
C PRO A 107 -10.26 -15.48 21.36
N VAL A 108 -9.50 -15.02 20.36
CA VAL A 108 -8.57 -15.88 19.59
C VAL A 108 -7.34 -16.20 20.43
N ARG A 109 -6.85 -15.24 21.22
CA ARG A 109 -5.73 -15.46 22.14
C ARG A 109 -6.01 -16.52 23.20
N LEU A 110 -7.24 -16.56 23.70
CA LEU A 110 -7.66 -17.52 24.71
C LEU A 110 -7.77 -18.96 24.17
N SER A 111 -7.74 -19.15 22.84
CA SER A 111 -7.87 -20.48 22.24
C SER A 111 -6.61 -21.35 22.30
N GLU A 112 -5.43 -20.74 22.53
CA GLU A 112 -4.17 -21.48 22.77
C GLU A 112 -4.07 -22.01 24.21
N ASP A 113 -4.79 -21.42 25.17
CA ASP A 113 -4.85 -21.92 26.55
C ASP A 113 -6.02 -22.93 26.77
N THR A 114 -6.97 -23.02 25.84
CA THR A 114 -8.09 -23.98 25.94
C THR A 114 -7.83 -25.34 25.31
N VAL A 115 -6.67 -25.59 24.68
CA VAL A 115 -6.28 -26.94 24.25
C VAL A 115 -6.05 -27.88 25.45
N GLU A 116 -5.89 -27.35 26.65
CA GLU A 116 -5.83 -28.14 27.91
C GLU A 116 -7.25 -28.44 28.48
N ALA A 117 -8.33 -27.94 27.86
CA ALA A 117 -9.70 -28.17 28.34
C ALA A 117 -10.45 -29.30 27.60
N ASP A 118 -9.86 -29.90 26.56
CA ASP A 118 -10.42 -31.12 25.94
C ASP A 118 -10.21 -32.38 26.81
N ASP A 119 -9.32 -32.32 27.80
CA ASP A 119 -9.14 -33.40 28.79
C ASP A 119 -10.31 -33.53 29.78
N GLN A 120 -11.23 -32.54 29.85
CA GLN A 120 -12.43 -32.64 30.69
C GLN A 120 -13.52 -33.58 30.14
N PHE A 121 -13.41 -34.06 28.90
CA PHE A 121 -14.28 -35.13 28.38
C PHE A 121 -13.70 -36.55 28.56
N GLY A 122 -12.48 -36.68 29.08
CA GLY A 122 -11.84 -37.98 29.34
C GLY A 122 -12.59 -38.85 30.36
N GLU A 123 -13.28 -38.25 31.33
CA GLU A 123 -14.02 -38.98 32.37
C GLU A 123 -15.34 -39.61 31.87
N LEU A 124 -15.94 -39.07 30.79
CA LEU A 124 -17.17 -39.61 30.21
C LEU A 124 -16.92 -40.86 29.33
N GLY A 125 -15.72 -41.00 28.77
CA GLY A 125 -15.31 -42.19 28.01
C GLY A 125 -15.05 -43.42 28.89
N ALA A 126 -14.65 -43.21 30.15
CA ALA A 126 -14.38 -44.28 31.10
C ALA A 126 -15.67 -44.95 31.64
N HIS A 127 -16.79 -44.22 31.69
CA HIS A 127 -18.07 -44.74 32.18
C HIS A 127 -18.87 -45.55 31.14
N MET A 128 -18.58 -45.40 29.84
CA MET A 128 -19.30 -46.12 28.78
C MET A 128 -18.66 -47.46 28.40
N ARG A 129 -17.60 -47.90 29.11
CA ARG A 129 -16.88 -49.16 28.84
C ARG A 129 -16.96 -50.20 29.97
N GLY A 130 -17.70 -49.93 31.03
CA GLY A 130 -17.90 -50.86 32.14
C GLY A 130 -19.36 -50.89 32.58
N GLY A 131 -20.10 -51.87 32.07
CA GLY A 131 -21.51 -52.13 32.38
C GLY A 131 -22.17 -52.98 31.32
#